data_AF-A0A8T7CTC7-F1
#
_entry.id   AF-A0A8T7CTC7-F1
#
_cell.length_a   1.000
_cell.length_b   1.000
_cell.length_c   1.000
_cell.angle_alpha   90.00
_cell.angle_beta   90.00
_cell.angle_gamma   90.00
#
_symmetry.space_group_name_H-M   'P 1'
#
loop_
_entity.id
_entity.type
_entity.pdbx_description
1 polymer ?
#
loop_
_entity_poly.entity_id
_entity_poly.type
_entity_poly.pdbx_seq_one_letter_code
_entity_poly.pdbx_strand_id
1 'polypeptide(L)'
;QYLRQNTSEALQQAIKPIVSSSMDEVGVTAAYKKMIGKADFLSSFVDKDSLDIDRYVTEKTLDGLFLKLAAEEALIRKDPLARSSDLLKKVFAEFAK
;
A
#
# COMPACT_ATOMS: atom_id res chain seq x y z
N GLN A 1 1.35 -0.19 -16.48
CA GLN A 1 0.39 -0.65 -15.46
C GLN A 1 -0.66 0.44 -15.33
N TYR A 2 -1.81 0.25 -15.96
CA TYR A 2 -2.80 1.33 -16.09
C TYR A 2 -3.36 1.70 -14.71
N LEU A 3 -3.75 0.70 -13.90
CA LEU A 3 -4.26 0.96 -12.56
C LEU A 3 -3.23 1.65 -11.67
N ARG A 4 -1.99 1.17 -11.65
CA ARG A 4 -0.95 1.78 -10.80
C ARG A 4 -0.76 3.26 -11.10
N GLN A 5 -0.77 3.66 -12.36
CA GLN A 5 -0.58 5.07 -12.71
C GLN A 5 -1.79 5.93 -12.34
N ASN A 6 -3.02 5.40 -12.44
CA ASN A 6 -4.25 6.18 -12.27
C ASN A 6 -4.83 6.10 -10.85
N THR A 7 -4.44 5.12 -10.03
CA THR A 7 -5.08 4.87 -8.73
C THR A 7 -4.13 4.87 -7.53
N SER A 8 -2.81 5.02 -7.74
CA SER A 8 -1.83 4.91 -6.63
C SER A 8 -2.12 5.87 -5.48
N GLU A 9 -2.38 7.15 -5.77
CA GLU A 9 -2.57 8.15 -4.72
C GLU A 9 -3.86 7.95 -3.93
N ALA A 10 -4.99 7.77 -4.63
CA ALA A 10 -6.28 7.51 -3.99
C ALA A 10 -6.26 6.22 -3.16
N LEU A 11 -5.62 5.17 -3.69
CA LEU A 11 -5.49 3.89 -3.00
C LEU A 11 -4.57 3.99 -1.80
N GLN A 12 -3.47 4.74 -1.89
CA GLN A 12 -2.60 5.02 -0.76
C GLN A 12 -3.34 5.70 0.37
N GLN A 13 -4.14 6.72 0.07
CA GLN A 13 -4.97 7.42 1.07
C GLN A 13 -5.99 6.48 1.72
N ALA A 14 -6.62 5.60 0.93
CA ALA A 14 -7.61 4.65 1.44
C ALA A 14 -7.00 3.51 2.28
N ILE A 15 -5.82 3.01 1.90
CA ILE A 15 -5.18 1.86 2.57
C ILE A 15 -4.38 2.26 3.81
N LYS A 16 -3.85 3.48 3.87
CA LYS A 16 -3.07 3.99 5.00
C LYS A 16 -3.75 3.77 6.38
N PRO A 17 -5.04 4.12 6.60
CA PRO A 17 -5.68 3.89 7.90
C PRO A 17 -5.84 2.40 8.23
N ILE A 18 -6.04 1.53 7.23
CA ILE A 18 -6.16 0.08 7.41
C ILE A 18 -4.82 -0.51 7.85
N VAL A 19 -3.73 -0.12 7.17
CA VAL A 19 -2.37 -0.56 7.50
C VAL A 19 -1.99 -0.09 8.90
N SER A 20 -2.23 1.19 9.22
CA SER A 20 -1.95 1.74 10.55
C SER A 20 -2.69 0.98 11.64
N SER A 21 -4.00 0.72 11.46
CA SER A 21 -4.79 -0.04 12.42
C SER A 21 -4.26 -1.47 12.62
N SER A 22 -3.86 -2.14 11.54
CA SER A 22 -3.31 -3.49 11.61
C SER A 22 -1.95 -3.52 12.31
N MET A 23 -1.08 -2.56 12.01
CA MET A 23 0.22 -2.42 12.67
C MET A 23 0.11 -2.11 14.17
N ASP A 24 -0.89 -1.31 14.54
CA ASP A 24 -1.20 -1.00 15.93
C ASP A 24 -1.74 -2.23 16.67
N GLU A 25 -2.61 -3.02 16.03
CA GLU A 25 -3.15 -4.27 16.60
C GLU A 25 -2.04 -5.30 16.90
N VAL A 26 -1.08 -5.46 15.99
CA VAL A 26 0.07 -6.37 16.20
C VAL A 26 1.19 -5.74 17.04
N GLY A 27 1.02 -4.49 17.48
CA GLY A 27 1.98 -3.78 18.33
C GLY A 27 3.30 -3.40 17.66
N VAL A 28 3.40 -3.49 16.33
CA VAL A 28 4.63 -3.19 15.57
C VAL A 28 5.02 -1.73 15.72
N THR A 29 4.03 -0.82 15.63
CA THR A 29 4.23 0.63 15.81
C THR A 29 4.86 0.94 17.17
N ALA A 30 4.33 0.32 18.24
CA ALA A 30 4.81 0.53 19.60
C ALA A 30 6.21 -0.07 19.83
N ALA A 31 6.46 -1.27 19.32
CA ALA A 31 7.75 -1.93 19.42
C ALA A 31 8.84 -1.13 18.68
N TYR A 32 8.54 -0.61 17.49
CA TYR A 32 9.44 0.21 16.70
C TYR A 32 9.75 1.54 17.40
N LYS A 33 8.73 2.28 17.85
CA LYS A 33 8.91 3.53 18.61
C LYS A 33 9.77 3.34 19.86
N LYS A 34 9.58 2.23 20.60
CA LYS A 34 10.38 1.88 21.78
C LYS A 34 11.84 1.58 21.43
N MET A 35 12.10 0.92 20.31
CA MET A 35 13.45 0.63 19.83
C MET A 35 14.17 1.92 19.42
N ILE A 36 13.50 2.78 18.65
CA ILE A 36 14.05 4.06 18.17
C ILE A 36 14.31 5.00 19.35
N GLY A 37 13.39 5.09 20.32
CA GLY A 37 13.58 5.91 21.53
C GLY A 37 14.75 5.45 22.41
N LYS A 38 15.16 4.18 22.36
CA LYS A 38 16.40 3.71 23.01
C LYS A 38 17.65 4.03 22.21
N ALA A 39 17.52 4.13 20.89
CA ALA A 39 18.57 4.51 19.96
C ALA A 39 18.58 6.01 19.66
N ASP A 40 17.93 6.83 20.50
CA ASP A 40 17.78 8.28 20.26
C ASP A 40 19.12 9.01 20.21
N PHE A 41 20.15 8.49 20.89
CA PHE A 41 21.52 8.99 20.76
C PHE A 41 22.12 8.82 19.33
N LEU A 42 21.54 7.92 18.52
CA LEU A 42 21.89 7.69 17.12
C LEU A 42 20.94 8.38 16.15
N SER A 43 19.86 9.02 16.62
CA SER A 43 18.85 9.65 15.76
C SER A 43 19.42 10.77 14.88
N SER A 44 20.55 11.36 15.29
CA SER A 44 21.28 12.36 14.49
C SER A 44 22.09 11.75 13.33
N PHE A 45 22.28 10.43 13.31
CA PHE A 45 22.97 9.68 12.26
C PHE A 45 22.01 8.86 11.39
N VAL A 46 20.71 8.89 11.70
CA VAL A 46 19.68 8.11 11.00
C VAL A 46 18.71 9.07 10.33
N ASP A 47 18.38 8.80 9.07
CA ASP A 47 17.47 9.63 8.30
C ASP A 47 16.08 9.64 8.94
N LYS A 48 15.50 10.82 9.20
CA LYS A 48 14.18 10.93 9.85
C LYS A 48 13.09 10.22 9.04
N ASP A 49 13.25 10.21 7.73
CA ASP A 49 12.39 9.51 6.80
C ASP A 49 12.38 7.99 7.00
N SER A 50 13.49 7.41 7.47
CA SER A 50 13.59 5.99 7.83
C SER A 50 12.95 5.65 9.18
N LEU A 51 12.59 6.66 9.98
CA LEU A 51 11.89 6.48 11.26
C LEU A 51 10.37 6.38 11.09
N ASP A 52 9.83 6.66 9.89
CA ASP A 52 8.42 6.51 9.57
C ASP A 52 8.11 5.10 9.03
N ILE A 53 8.00 4.15 9.97
CA ILE A 53 7.63 2.76 9.67
C ILE A 53 6.21 2.66 9.08
N ASP A 54 5.29 3.55 9.46
CA ASP A 54 3.91 3.53 8.98
C ASP A 54 3.87 3.81 7.48
N ARG A 55 4.62 4.82 7.03
CA ARG A 55 4.79 5.11 5.60
C ARG A 55 5.45 3.97 4.87
N TYR A 56 6.55 3.42 5.39
CA TYR A 56 7.27 2.32 4.75
C TYR A 56 6.38 1.08 4.54
N VAL A 57 5.67 0.66 5.59
CA VAL A 57 4.78 -0.52 5.50
C VAL A 57 3.59 -0.23 4.59
N THR A 58 3.06 1.00 4.59
CA THR A 58 2.00 1.40 3.66
C THR A 58 2.47 1.29 2.20
N GLU A 59 3.65 1.79 1.86
CA GLU A 59 4.24 1.69 0.52
C GLU A 59 4.45 0.22 0.11
N LYS A 60 4.96 -0.62 1.01
CA LYS A 60 5.12 -2.07 0.74
C LYS A 60 3.80 -2.80 0.56
N THR A 61 2.77 -2.40 1.30
CA THR A 61 1.41 -2.94 1.13
C THR A 61 0.86 -2.60 -0.25
N LEU A 62 1.05 -1.36 -0.70
CA LEU A 62 0.63 -0.92 -2.04
C LEU A 62 1.39 -1.65 -3.14
N ASP A 63 2.71 -1.84 -3.00
CA ASP A 63 3.49 -2.63 -3.96
C ASP A 63 2.94 -4.07 -4.08
N GLY A 64 2.63 -4.70 -2.95
CA GLY A 64 2.03 -6.05 -2.94
C GLY A 64 0.64 -6.08 -3.58
N LEU A 65 -0.18 -5.07 -3.30
CA LEU A 65 -1.51 -4.94 -3.90
C LEU A 65 -1.42 -4.74 -5.42
N PHE A 66 -0.54 -3.86 -5.89
CA PHE A 66 -0.32 -3.62 -7.32
C PHE A 66 0.28 -4.82 -8.03
N LEU A 67 1.09 -5.64 -7.36
CA LEU A 67 1.57 -6.90 -7.92
C LEU A 67 0.39 -7.84 -8.23
N LYS A 68 -0.56 -7.97 -7.30
CA LYS A 68 -1.77 -8.79 -7.51
C LYS A 68 -2.68 -8.19 -8.58
N LEU A 69 -2.92 -6.89 -8.52
CA LEU A 69 -3.74 -6.17 -9.50
C LEU A 69 -3.14 -6.22 -10.91
N ALA A 70 -1.82 -6.17 -11.06
CA ALA A 70 -1.18 -6.27 -12.36
C ALA A 70 -1.39 -7.65 -13.02
N ALA A 71 -1.42 -8.71 -12.22
CA ALA A 71 -1.76 -10.05 -12.71
C ALA A 71 -3.22 -10.11 -13.18
N GLU A 72 -4.15 -9.52 -12.42
CA GLU A 72 -5.56 -9.44 -12.80
C GLU A 72 -5.80 -8.54 -14.03
N GLU A 73 -5.13 -7.38 -14.09
CA GLU A 73 -5.17 -6.49 -15.26
C GLU A 73 -4.74 -7.24 -16.53
N ALA A 74 -3.69 -8.07 -16.44
CA ALA A 74 -3.22 -8.86 -17.57
C ALA A 74 -4.22 -9.95 -17.99
N LEU A 75 -4.93 -10.56 -17.04
CA LEU A 75 -5.99 -11.54 -17.33
C LEU A 75 -7.19 -10.87 -18.02
N ILE A 76 -7.64 -9.73 -17.50
CA ILE A 76 -8.76 -8.96 -18.08
C ILE A 76 -8.42 -8.46 -19.49
N ARG A 77 -7.17 -8.03 -19.74
CA ARG A 77 -6.74 -7.63 -21.08
C ARG A 77 -6.76 -8.79 -22.10
N LYS A 78 -6.50 -10.01 -21.65
CA LYS A 78 -6.55 -11.21 -22.50
C LYS A 78 -7.97 -11.69 -22.74
N ASP A 79 -8.82 -11.60 -21.72
CA ASP A 79 -10.22 -12.01 -21.80
C ASP A 79 -11.11 -11.10 -20.91
N PRO A 80 -11.61 -9.98 -21.47
CA PRO A 80 -12.38 -9.00 -20.72
C PRO A 80 -13.68 -9.58 -20.13
N LEU A 81 -14.23 -10.63 -20.75
CA LEU A 81 -15.52 -11.21 -20.42
C LEU A 81 -15.41 -12.44 -19.50
N ALA A 82 -14.30 -13.17 -19.52
CA ALA A 82 -14.23 -14.44 -18.79
C ALA A 82 -13.99 -14.33 -17.29
N ARG A 83 -13.28 -13.29 -16.78
CA ARG A 83 -12.83 -13.29 -15.37
C ARG A 83 -12.67 -11.92 -14.69
N SER A 84 -13.44 -10.91 -15.08
CA SER A 84 -13.52 -9.68 -14.27
C SER A 84 -14.68 -9.80 -13.28
N SER A 85 -14.40 -9.70 -11.97
CA SER A 85 -15.45 -9.54 -10.97
C SER A 85 -16.18 -8.20 -11.20
N ASP A 86 -17.45 -8.11 -10.82
CA ASP A 86 -18.21 -6.85 -10.98
C ASP A 86 -17.56 -5.68 -10.24
N LEU A 87 -16.84 -5.95 -9.15
CA LEU A 87 -16.05 -4.97 -8.44
C LEU A 87 -14.87 -4.47 -9.29
N LEU A 88 -14.10 -5.37 -9.91
CA LEU A 88 -13.01 -4.98 -10.79
C LEU A 88 -13.54 -4.19 -12.00
N LYS A 89 -14.63 -4.64 -12.64
CA LYS A 89 -15.24 -3.89 -13.75
C LYS A 89 -15.59 -2.45 -13.37
N LYS A 90 -16.19 -2.25 -12.19
CA LYS A 90 -16.55 -0.90 -11.68
C LYS A 90 -15.32 -0.03 -11.46
N VAL A 91 -14.31 -0.55 -10.77
CA VAL A 91 -13.04 0.16 -10.50
C VAL A 91 -12.40 0.58 -11.82
N PHE A 92 -12.20 -0.34 -12.76
CA PHE A 92 -11.56 -0.01 -14.04
C PHE A 92 -12.40 0.95 -14.90
N ALA A 93 -13.72 0.88 -14.87
CA ALA A 93 -14.59 1.80 -15.60
C ALA A 93 -14.61 3.21 -15.00
N GLU A 94 -14.48 3.34 -13.68
CA GLU A 94 -14.42 4.63 -12.97
C GLU A 94 -13.12 5.38 -13.30
N PHE A 95 -12.00 4.66 -13.45
CA PHE A 95 -10.69 5.25 -13.77
C PHE A 95 -10.39 5.33 -15.27
N ALA A 96 -11.24 4.78 -16.15
CA ALA A 96 -11.12 4.81 -17.62
C ALA A 96 -11.59 6.10 -18.30
N LYS A 97 -11.99 7.10 -17.52
CA LYS A 97 -12.60 8.35 -17.99
C LYS A 97 -11.64 9.52 -17.83
#